data_AF-A0A9W6T925-F1
#
_entry.id   AF-A0A9W6T925-F1
#
_cell.length_a   1.000
_cell.length_b   1.000
_cell.length_c   1.000
_cell.angle_alpha   90.00
_cell.angle_beta   90.00
_cell.angle_gamma   90.00
#
_symmetry.space_group_name_H-M   'P 1'
#
loop_
_entity.id
_entity.type
_entity.pdbx_description
1 polymer ?
#
loop_
_entity_poly.entity_id
_entity_poly.type
_entity_poly.pdbx_seq_one_letter_code
_entity_poly.pdbx_strand_id
1 'polypeptide(L)'
;MDSDADVVPHTKLTVNNKAALRESLARIQLKWEKLPFDEHQSITYHSKVEEDIKDIYDDTERELQFFKQGLDAAIQGREKLLKLKIPFARPMDYFAEMVKTDEHMDKMKDKRKREKL
;
A
#
# COMPACT_ATOMS: atom_id res chain seq x y z
N MET A 1 -3.08 -39.77 42.68
CA MET A 1 -1.80 -39.28 42.16
C MET A 1 -2.15 -38.37 41.00
N ASP A 2 -2.56 -37.13 41.31
CA ASP A 2 -2.90 -36.12 40.30
C ASP A 2 -1.60 -35.50 39.79
N SER A 3 -1.11 -35.99 38.67
CA SER A 3 0.12 -35.53 38.02
C SER A 3 -0.13 -34.40 37.02
N ASP A 4 -1.05 -33.49 37.34
CA ASP A 4 -1.49 -32.43 36.39
C ASP A 4 -1.47 -31.02 37.00
N ALA A 5 -0.80 -30.83 38.13
CA ALA A 5 -0.66 -29.55 38.80
C ALA A 5 0.80 -29.09 38.79
N ASP A 6 1.28 -28.62 37.64
CA ASP A 6 2.28 -27.53 37.53
C ASP A 6 2.61 -27.23 36.06
N VAL A 7 1.61 -26.81 35.28
CA VAL A 7 1.88 -26.12 34.00
C VAL A 7 2.24 -24.68 34.34
N VAL A 8 3.54 -24.39 34.38
CA VAL A 8 4.05 -23.01 34.53
C VAL A 8 3.58 -22.18 33.33
N PRO A 9 2.81 -21.09 33.52
CA PRO A 9 2.36 -20.27 32.42
C PRO A 9 3.57 -19.66 31.70
N HIS A 10 3.84 -20.13 30.48
CA HIS A 10 4.86 -19.57 29.60
C HIS A 10 4.35 -18.25 29.01
N THR A 11 4.60 -17.14 29.71
CA THR A 11 4.29 -15.82 29.17
C THR A 11 5.33 -15.47 28.11
N LYS A 12 4.92 -15.39 26.84
CA LYS A 12 5.81 -15.01 25.73
C LYS A 12 6.26 -13.56 25.91
N LEU A 13 7.48 -13.36 26.44
CA LEU A 13 8.09 -12.04 26.58
C LEU A 13 8.32 -11.43 25.18
N THR A 14 7.58 -10.38 24.86
CA THR A 14 7.73 -9.64 23.61
C THR A 14 8.85 -8.61 23.75
N VAL A 15 10.09 -9.04 23.51
CA VAL A 15 11.25 -8.13 23.49
C VAL A 15 11.41 -7.54 22.09
N ASN A 16 11.44 -6.21 22.00
CA ASN A 16 11.76 -5.52 20.74
C ASN A 16 13.26 -5.62 20.43
N ASN A 17 13.66 -6.73 19.79
CA ASN A 17 15.05 -6.98 19.39
C ASN A 17 15.40 -6.19 18.11
N LYS A 18 15.72 -4.90 18.29
CA LYS A 18 16.12 -4.02 17.19
C LYS A 18 17.39 -4.46 16.46
N ALA A 19 18.28 -5.22 17.11
CA ALA A 19 19.51 -5.71 16.49
C ALA A 19 19.18 -6.79 15.44
N ALA A 20 18.39 -7.80 15.82
CA ALA A 20 17.95 -8.85 14.91
C ALA A 20 17.08 -8.31 13.76
N LEU A 21 16.26 -7.29 14.01
CA LEU A 21 15.47 -6.63 12.95
C LEU A 21 16.35 -5.95 11.90
N ARG A 22 17.39 -5.22 12.32
CA ARG A 22 18.33 -4.57 11.40
C ARG A 22 19.15 -5.59 10.62
N GLU A 23 19.59 -6.66 11.26
CA GLU A 23 20.31 -7.74 10.59
C GLU A 23 19.43 -8.43 9.53
N SER A 24 18.18 -8.72 9.87
CA SER A 24 17.21 -9.31 8.94
C SER A 24 16.92 -8.39 7.76
N LEU A 25 16.74 -7.09 8.01
CA LEU A 25 16.59 -6.09 6.96
C LEU A 25 17.82 -6.05 6.06
N ALA A 26 19.03 -6.09 6.62
CA ALA A 26 20.28 -6.09 5.85
C ALA A 26 20.43 -7.32 4.95
N ARG A 27 19.90 -8.48 5.36
CA ARG A 27 19.93 -9.72 4.55
C ARG A 27 18.93 -9.70 3.40
N ILE A 28 17.76 -9.07 3.58
CA ILE A 28 16.64 -9.11 2.61
C ILE A 28 16.66 -7.92 1.65
N GLN A 29 17.11 -6.75 2.11
CA GLN A 29 17.06 -5.53 1.30
C GLN A 29 17.95 -5.64 0.06
N LEU A 30 17.39 -5.26 -1.10
CA LEU A 30 18.18 -5.02 -2.29
C LEU A 30 18.77 -3.62 -2.26
N LYS A 31 19.86 -3.40 -3.01
CA LYS A 31 20.53 -2.09 -3.13
C LYS A 31 19.76 -1.21 -4.12
N TRP A 32 18.57 -0.78 -3.74
CA TRP A 32 17.65 -0.01 -4.58
C TRP A 32 18.27 1.27 -5.15
N GLU A 33 19.19 1.91 -4.43
CA GLU A 33 19.93 3.11 -4.90
C GLU A 33 20.74 2.88 -6.18
N LYS A 34 21.11 1.63 -6.47
CA LYS A 34 21.89 1.26 -7.65
C LYS A 34 21.02 0.80 -8.82
N LEU A 35 19.75 0.53 -8.57
CA LEU A 35 18.81 0.04 -9.55
C LEU A 35 17.99 1.21 -10.10
N PRO A 36 17.57 1.15 -11.38
CA PRO A 36 16.69 2.16 -11.92
C PRO A 36 15.30 2.07 -11.26
N PHE A 37 14.54 3.16 -11.35
CA PHE A 37 13.27 3.30 -10.63
C PHE A 37 12.22 2.26 -11.02
N ASP A 38 12.25 1.77 -12.25
CA ASP A 38 11.34 0.77 -12.81
C ASP A 38 11.41 -0.61 -12.14
N GLU A 39 12.52 -0.93 -11.46
CA GLU A 39 12.67 -2.18 -10.70
C GLU A 39 11.91 -2.16 -9.38
N HIS A 40 11.84 -1.00 -8.71
CA HIS A 40 11.23 -0.91 -7.38
C HIS A 40 9.88 -0.21 -7.38
N GLN A 41 9.65 0.75 -8.29
CA GLN A 41 8.42 1.54 -8.48
C GLN A 41 7.76 2.02 -7.16
N SER A 42 8.57 2.18 -6.13
CA SER A 42 8.14 2.44 -4.76
C SER A 42 8.50 3.87 -4.41
N ILE A 43 7.54 4.60 -3.87
CA ILE A 43 7.71 6.00 -3.44
C ILE A 43 7.26 6.09 -1.99
N THR A 44 8.15 6.64 -1.17
CA THR A 44 7.84 6.95 0.23
C THR A 44 7.34 8.38 0.31
N TYR A 45 6.17 8.57 0.89
CA TYR A 45 5.60 9.90 1.10
C TYR A 45 6.44 10.67 2.11
N HIS A 46 6.59 11.98 1.90
CA HIS A 46 7.56 12.80 2.62
C HIS A 46 7.16 13.10 4.08
N SER A 47 5.87 13.03 4.41
CA SER A 47 5.34 13.30 5.75
C SER A 47 4.56 12.11 6.31
N LYS A 48 4.38 12.10 7.62
CA LYS A 48 3.49 11.13 8.27
C LYS A 48 2.06 11.62 8.12
N VAL A 49 1.22 10.83 7.47
CA VAL A 49 -0.20 11.14 7.28
C VAL A 49 -0.95 11.29 8.61
N GLU A 50 -0.50 10.59 9.65
CA GLU A 50 -1.08 10.66 11.01
C GLU A 50 -1.08 12.07 11.60
N GLU A 51 -0.10 12.92 11.25
CA GLU A 51 0.02 14.28 11.79
C GLU A 51 -1.03 15.23 11.17
N ASP A 52 -1.53 14.91 9.99
CA ASP A 52 -2.48 15.73 9.22
C ASP A 52 -3.94 15.32 9.41
N ILE A 53 -4.20 14.26 10.20
CA ILE A 53 -5.54 13.78 10.54
C ILE A 53 -5.93 14.35 11.91
N LYS A 54 -6.96 15.20 11.97
CA LYS A 54 -7.39 15.81 13.23
C LYS A 54 -8.21 14.85 14.08
N ASP A 55 -9.09 14.08 13.43
CA ASP A 55 -9.87 13.03 14.07
C ASP A 55 -9.70 11.70 13.32
N ILE A 56 -9.12 10.71 14.01
CA ILE A 56 -8.90 9.37 13.45
C ILE A 56 -10.20 8.61 13.16
N TYR A 57 -11.32 9.04 13.76
CA TYR A 57 -12.64 8.45 13.57
C TYR A 57 -13.44 9.14 12.45
N ASP A 58 -12.99 10.29 11.96
CA ASP A 58 -13.55 10.90 10.75
C ASP A 58 -12.99 10.20 9.51
N ASP A 59 -13.78 9.28 8.97
CA ASP A 59 -13.44 8.53 7.77
C ASP A 59 -13.23 9.44 6.55
N THR A 60 -13.98 10.55 6.45
CA THR A 60 -13.90 11.43 5.27
C THR A 60 -12.58 12.19 5.25
N GLU A 61 -12.17 12.74 6.39
CA GLU A 61 -10.88 13.44 6.51
C GLU A 61 -9.72 12.45 6.29
N ARG A 62 -9.81 11.26 6.89
CA ARG A 62 -8.79 10.21 6.75
C ARG A 62 -8.62 9.75 5.30
N GLU A 63 -9.72 9.44 4.61
CA GLU A 63 -9.70 9.04 3.20
C GLU A 63 -9.13 10.16 2.31
N LEU A 64 -9.40 11.43 2.62
CA LEU A 64 -8.82 12.55 1.88
C LEU A 64 -7.29 12.59 2.01
N GLN A 65 -6.74 12.28 3.18
CA GLN A 65 -5.28 12.26 3.35
C GLN A 65 -4.64 11.05 2.64
N PHE A 66 -5.27 9.87 2.69
CA PHE A 66 -4.81 8.71 1.92
C PHE A 66 -4.86 8.97 0.41
N PHE A 67 -5.91 9.66 -0.06
CA PHE A 67 -6.02 10.07 -1.45
C PHE A 67 -4.88 11.02 -1.86
N LYS A 68 -4.57 12.04 -1.05
CA LYS A 68 -3.45 12.96 -1.32
C LYS A 68 -2.11 12.23 -1.38
N GLN A 69 -1.86 11.33 -0.43
CA GLN A 69 -0.66 10.50 -0.41
C GLN A 69 -0.53 9.67 -1.70
N GLY A 70 -1.61 9.00 -2.11
CA GLY A 70 -1.62 8.19 -3.33
C GLY A 70 -1.45 9.03 -4.60
N LEU A 71 -2.08 10.21 -4.66
CA LEU A 71 -1.98 11.13 -5.79
C LEU A 71 -0.56 11.67 -5.96
N ASP A 72 0.08 12.12 -4.88
CA ASP A 72 1.46 12.60 -4.91
C ASP A 72 2.43 11.50 -5.38
N ALA A 73 2.31 10.29 -4.81
CA ALA A 73 3.11 9.15 -5.24
C ALA A 73 2.88 8.80 -6.72
N ALA A 74 1.63 8.87 -7.21
CA ALA A 74 1.31 8.61 -8.62
C ALA A 74 1.93 9.66 -9.55
N ILE A 75 1.90 10.94 -9.17
CA ILE A 75 2.51 12.04 -9.95
C ILE A 75 4.03 11.84 -10.02
N GLN A 76 4.68 11.64 -8.87
CA GLN A 76 6.12 11.42 -8.81
C GLN A 76 6.55 10.15 -9.59
N GLY A 77 5.76 9.07 -9.49
CA GLY A 77 6.01 7.82 -10.21
C GLY A 77 5.92 8.01 -11.71
N ARG A 78 4.89 8.72 -12.18
CA ARG A 78 4.72 9.08 -13.58
C ARG A 78 5.91 9.89 -14.09
N GLU A 79 6.37 10.90 -13.36
CA GLU A 79 7.53 11.71 -13.77
C GLU A 79 8.81 10.88 -13.90
N LYS A 80 9.07 9.99 -12.94
CA LYS A 80 10.26 9.11 -12.96
C LYS A 80 10.21 8.13 -14.12
N LEU A 81 9.07 7.50 -14.37
CA LEU A 81 8.90 6.54 -15.48
C LEU A 81 9.02 7.21 -16.85
N LEU A 82 8.44 8.40 -17.02
CA LEU A 82 8.58 9.16 -18.27
C LEU A 82 10.01 9.62 -18.53
N LYS A 83 10.79 9.97 -17.49
CA LYS A 83 12.23 10.27 -17.61
C LYS A 83 13.03 9.07 -18.11
N LEU A 84 12.62 7.86 -17.73
CA LEU A 84 13.19 6.60 -18.22
C LEU A 84 12.65 6.18 -19.60
N LYS A 85 11.79 7.00 -20.22
CA LYS A 85 11.11 6.72 -21.51
C LYS A 85 10.22 5.47 -21.48
N ILE A 86 9.66 5.13 -20.31
CA ILE A 86 8.75 4.01 -20.15
C ILE A 86 7.31 4.49 -20.39
N PRO A 87 6.50 3.80 -21.23
CA PRO A 87 5.09 4.12 -21.41
C PRO A 87 4.31 3.96 -20.11
N PHE A 88 3.58 5.01 -19.70
CA PHE A 88 2.81 5.03 -18.44
C PHE A 88 1.31 4.87 -18.66
N ALA A 89 0.75 5.56 -19.66
CA ALA A 89 -0.69 5.55 -19.90
C ALA A 89 -1.09 4.29 -20.66
N ARG A 90 -2.13 3.60 -20.17
CA ARG A 90 -2.73 2.47 -20.89
C ARG A 90 -3.33 2.98 -22.22
N PRO A 91 -2.92 2.45 -23.38
CA PRO A 91 -3.55 2.79 -24.65
C PRO A 91 -5.03 2.36 -24.67
N MET A 92 -5.89 3.17 -25.28
CA MET A 92 -7.32 2.85 -25.44
C MET A 92 -7.54 1.59 -26.28
N ASP A 93 -6.59 1.28 -27.16
CA ASP A 93 -6.62 0.14 -28.09
C ASP A 93 -5.87 -1.10 -27.55
N TYR A 94 -5.60 -1.13 -26.23
CA TYR A 94 -4.97 -2.27 -25.57
C TYR A 94 -5.97 -3.05 -24.73
N PHE A 95 -6.47 -4.15 -25.31
CA PHE A 95 -7.39 -5.09 -24.68
C PHE A 95 -6.61 -6.21 -24.00
N ALA A 96 -6.63 -6.20 -22.67
CA ALA A 96 -6.06 -7.22 -21.81
C ALA A 96 -7.06 -7.53 -20.69
N GLU A 97 -6.89 -8.67 -20.02
CA GLU A 97 -7.72 -9.03 -18.87
C GLU A 97 -7.62 -7.96 -17.78
N MET A 98 -8.78 -7.51 -17.32
CA MET A 98 -8.92 -6.51 -16.26
C MET A 98 -9.27 -7.22 -14.96
N VAL A 99 -8.89 -6.62 -13.82
CA VAL A 99 -9.19 -7.16 -12.47
C VAL A 99 -10.69 -7.38 -12.24
N LYS A 100 -11.56 -6.63 -12.94
CA LYS A 100 -13.01 -6.74 -12.88
C LYS A 100 -13.55 -6.93 -14.30
N THR A 101 -14.52 -7.83 -14.47
CA THR A 101 -15.20 -8.06 -15.75
C THR A 101 -16.08 -6.88 -16.14
N ASP A 102 -16.29 -6.70 -17.44
CA ASP A 102 -17.16 -5.63 -17.96
C ASP A 102 -18.60 -5.78 -17.45
N GLU A 103 -19.12 -7.01 -17.39
CA GLU A 103 -20.45 -7.31 -16.82
C GLU A 103 -20.59 -6.83 -15.36
N HIS A 104 -19.54 -6.99 -14.55
CA HIS A 104 -19.54 -6.50 -13.17
C HIS A 104 -19.53 -4.96 -13.13
N MET A 105 -18.74 -4.33 -14.00
CA MET A 105 -18.64 -2.87 -14.07
C MET A 105 -19.93 -2.21 -14.57
N ASP A 106 -20.66 -2.85 -15.48
CA ASP A 106 -21.93 -2.34 -15.97
C ASP A 106 -23.03 -2.40 -14.91
N LYS A 107 -23.10 -3.47 -14.12
CA LYS A 107 -23.98 -3.54 -12.93
C LYS A 107 -23.70 -2.41 -11.94
N MET A 108 -22.43 -2.10 -11.70
CA MET A 108 -22.03 -0.98 -10.82
C MET A 108 -22.43 0.39 -11.37
N LYS A 109 -22.29 0.61 -12.69
CA LYS A 109 -22.74 1.85 -13.35
C LYS A 109 -24.25 2.00 -13.26
N ASP A 110 -25.01 0.93 -13.48
CA ASP A 110 -26.46 0.96 -13.44
C ASP A 110 -26.97 1.19 -12.01
N LYS A 111 -26.35 0.59 -11.00
CA LYS A 111 -26.63 0.90 -9.59
C LYS A 111 -26.45 2.40 -9.31
N ARG A 112 -25.31 2.97 -9.75
CA ARG A 112 -25.02 4.40 -9.58
C ARG A 112 -26.04 5.30 -10.27
N LYS A 113 -26.52 4.93 -11.47
CA LYS A 113 -27.57 5.68 -12.17
C LYS A 113 -28.90 5.65 -11.40
N ARG A 114 -29.28 4.50 -10.85
CA ARG A 114 -30.52 4.33 -10.07
C ARG A 114 -30.50 5.14 -8.78
N GLU A 115 -29.38 5.22 -8.08
CA GLU A 115 -29.25 5.99 -6.83
C GLU A 115 -29.24 7.52 -7.03
N LYS A 116 -28.96 7.99 -8.26
CA LYS A 116 -29.01 9.42 -8.60
C LYS A 116 -30.42 9.91 -8.99
N LEU A 117 -31.37 8.99 -9.16
CA LEU A 117 -32.78 9.23 -9.46
C LEU A 117 -33.59 9.20 -8.16
#